data_AF-A0A536SWT8-F1
#
_entry.id   AF-A0A536SWT8-F1
#
_cell.length_a   1.000
_cell.length_b   1.000
_cell.length_c   1.000
_cell.angle_alpha   90.00
_cell.angle_beta   90.00
_cell.angle_gamma   90.00
#
_symmetry.space_group_name_H-M   'P 1'
#
loop_
_entity.id
_entity.type
_entity.pdbx_description
1 polymer ?
#
loop_
_entity_poly.entity_id
_entity_poly.type
_entity_poly.pdbx_seq_one_letter_code
_entity_poly.pdbx_strand_id
1 'polypeptide(L)'
;MRHVLLILLPTTLLAQVQPVPQSSGKPGWQWTMDSVMTVVNAVRAGRSLQPTTWPGGARVAVLLSFDVDNETIALRYGEPTVGYLSQMQYGARVGLDRVVRLLDKYRIPATFFIPSVSLAITPSMADVIKKSGRHEFGV
;
A
#
# COMPACT_ATOMS: atom_id res chain seq x y z
N MET A 1 -3.46 59.45 24.92
CA MET A 1 -2.35 58.66 24.34
C MET A 1 -1.89 57.65 25.38
N ARG A 2 -2.11 56.35 25.17
CA ARG A 2 -1.79 55.29 26.13
C ARG A 2 -0.91 54.28 25.40
N HIS A 3 0.39 54.30 25.67
CA HIS A 3 1.36 53.39 25.04
C HIS A 3 1.29 52.03 25.74
N VAL A 4 0.98 50.98 24.99
CA VAL A 4 1.07 49.59 25.43
C VAL A 4 2.46 49.08 25.07
N LEU A 5 3.26 48.75 26.09
CA LEU A 5 4.58 48.16 25.95
C LEU A 5 4.43 46.63 25.86
N LEU A 6 4.65 46.06 24.67
CA LEU A 6 4.71 44.62 24.44
C LEU A 6 6.12 44.12 24.76
N ILE A 7 6.26 43.31 25.81
CA ILE A 7 7.50 42.60 26.15
C ILE A 7 7.45 41.23 25.48
N LEU A 8 8.31 41.02 24.48
CA LEU A 8 8.59 39.71 23.88
C LEU A 8 9.65 38.98 24.72
N LEU A 9 9.22 37.94 25.44
CA LEU A 9 10.13 36.98 26.09
C LEU A 9 10.56 35.91 25.08
N PRO A 10 11.86 35.60 24.94
CA PRO A 10 12.32 34.55 24.04
C PRO A 10 12.00 33.18 24.63
N THR A 11 11.18 32.41 23.94
CA THR A 11 10.92 31.00 24.24
C THR A 11 12.16 30.19 23.89
N THR A 12 12.88 29.70 24.91
CA THR A 12 13.96 28.74 24.71
C THR A 12 13.37 27.38 24.36
N LEU A 13 13.47 27.02 23.07
CA LEU A 13 13.13 25.69 22.60
C LEU A 13 14.20 24.70 23.09
N LEU A 14 13.93 24.00 24.19
CA LEU A 14 14.74 22.84 24.57
C LEU A 14 14.43 21.71 23.58
N ALA A 15 15.36 21.45 22.66
CA ALA A 15 15.33 20.25 21.85
C ALA A 15 15.42 19.03 22.79
N GLN A 16 14.31 18.31 22.96
CA GLN A 16 14.34 17.03 23.65
C GLN A 16 15.06 16.02 22.76
N VAL A 17 16.34 15.79 23.05
CA VAL A 17 17.08 14.65 22.50
C VAL A 17 16.46 13.40 23.11
N GLN A 18 15.56 12.74 22.39
CA GLN A 18 15.06 11.43 22.82
C GLN A 18 16.25 10.46 22.87
N PRO A 19 16.45 9.72 23.98
CA PRO A 19 17.50 8.72 24.05
C PRO A 19 17.29 7.69 22.94
N VAL A 20 18.33 7.44 22.15
CA VAL A 20 18.33 6.39 21.13
C VAL A 20 17.97 5.08 21.85
N PRO A 21 16.93 4.35 21.41
CA PRO A 21 16.57 3.08 22.02
C PRO A 21 17.78 2.15 22.05
N GLN A 22 18.30 1.86 23.25
CA GLN A 22 19.37 0.89 23.40
C GLN A 22 18.77 -0.51 23.25
N SER A 23 19.04 -1.14 22.11
CA SER A 23 18.76 -2.57 21.94
C SER A 23 19.57 -3.35 22.97
N SER A 24 18.91 -4.23 23.72
CA SER A 24 19.55 -5.18 24.65
C SER A 24 20.31 -6.31 23.94
N GLY A 25 20.26 -6.36 22.60
CA GLY A 25 20.99 -7.32 21.80
C GLY A 25 22.47 -6.98 21.67
N LYS A 26 23.31 -8.02 21.50
CA LYS A 26 24.72 -7.83 21.13
C LYS A 26 24.80 -6.97 19.86
N PRO A 27 25.64 -5.94 19.82
CA PRO A 27 25.78 -5.13 18.61
C PRO A 27 26.32 -5.99 17.46
N GLY A 28 25.87 -5.72 16.22
CA GLY A 28 26.09 -6.61 15.07
C GLY A 28 27.57 -6.92 14.76
N TRP A 29 28.50 -6.04 15.14
CA TRP A 29 29.95 -6.27 14.99
C TRP A 29 30.52 -7.37 15.90
N GLN A 30 29.75 -7.82 16.90
CA GLN A 30 30.10 -8.94 17.79
C GLN A 30 29.51 -10.28 17.32
N TRP A 31 28.78 -10.31 16.20
CA TRP A 31 28.13 -11.53 15.72
C TRP A 31 29.08 -12.38 14.89
N THR A 32 28.91 -13.71 14.95
CA THR A 32 29.57 -14.62 13.99
C THR A 32 28.93 -14.48 12.62
N MET A 33 29.69 -14.79 11.56
CA MET A 33 29.14 -14.77 10.20
C MET A 33 27.97 -15.74 10.00
N ASP A 34 27.94 -16.87 10.72
CA ASP A 34 26.81 -17.81 10.69
C ASP A 34 25.53 -17.17 11.25
N SER A 35 25.64 -16.43 12.35
CA SER A 35 24.50 -15.71 12.96
C SER A 35 23.98 -14.61 12.02
N VAL A 36 24.91 -13.87 11.41
CA VAL A 36 24.59 -12.85 10.40
C VAL A 36 23.86 -13.50 9.22
N MET A 37 24.41 -14.59 8.67
CA MET A 37 23.86 -15.23 7.48
C MET A 37 22.51 -15.89 7.75
N THR A 38 22.30 -16.45 8.94
CA THR A 38 21.00 -17.00 9.37
C THR A 38 19.91 -15.94 9.35
N VAL A 39 20.15 -14.78 9.98
CA VAL A 39 19.16 -13.70 10.04
C VAL A 39 18.93 -13.06 8.67
N VAL A 40 20.01 -12.79 7.92
CA VAL A 40 19.90 -12.22 6.57
C VAL A 40 19.14 -13.18 5.64
N ASN A 41 19.43 -14.48 5.67
CA ASN A 41 18.79 -15.45 4.79
C ASN A 41 17.33 -15.72 5.15
N ALA A 42 16.87 -15.40 6.36
CA ALA A 42 15.45 -15.48 6.71
C ALA A 42 14.59 -14.49 5.88
N VAL A 43 15.17 -13.40 5.37
CA VAL A 43 14.48 -12.37 4.58
C VAL A 43 15.11 -12.13 3.20
N ARG A 44 16.22 -12.79 2.89
CA ARG A 44 16.93 -12.62 1.62
C ARG A 44 16.01 -13.03 0.48
N ALA A 45 15.92 -12.17 -0.53
CA ALA A 45 15.24 -12.51 -1.78
C ALA A 45 15.83 -13.81 -2.35
N GLY A 46 14.96 -14.71 -2.81
CA GLY A 46 15.37 -15.98 -3.43
C GLY A 46 16.07 -15.77 -4.78
N ARG A 47 16.23 -16.87 -5.52
CA ARG A 47 16.75 -16.81 -6.89
C ARG A 47 15.90 -15.86 -7.75
N SER A 48 16.54 -15.15 -8.68
CA SER A 48 15.79 -14.35 -9.65
C SER A 48 14.85 -15.23 -10.47
N LEU A 49 13.62 -14.76 -10.65
CA LEU A 49 12.61 -15.34 -11.55
C LEU A 49 12.55 -14.60 -12.89
N GLN A 50 13.45 -13.64 -13.13
CA GLN A 50 13.51 -12.91 -14.38
C GLN A 50 13.86 -13.88 -15.53
N PRO A 51 13.03 -13.97 -16.57
CA PRO A 51 13.35 -14.80 -17.72
C PRO A 51 14.50 -14.18 -18.52
N THR A 52 15.25 -15.01 -19.24
CA THR A 52 16.31 -14.53 -20.14
C THR A 52 15.76 -13.58 -21.20
N THR A 53 14.54 -13.83 -21.69
CA THR A 53 13.79 -12.94 -22.59
C THR A 53 12.31 -12.98 -22.25
N TRP A 54 11.61 -11.84 -22.41
CA TRP A 54 10.16 -11.82 -22.26
C TRP A 54 9.46 -12.44 -23.47
N PRO A 55 8.21 -12.93 -23.31
CA PRO A 55 7.43 -13.48 -24.42
C PRO A 55 7.40 -12.54 -25.63
N GLY A 56 7.53 -13.11 -26.84
CA GLY A 56 7.53 -12.35 -28.09
C GLY A 56 8.75 -11.44 -28.29
N GLY A 57 9.84 -11.61 -27.52
CA GLY A 57 11.03 -10.77 -27.63
C GLY A 57 10.84 -9.37 -27.03
N ALA A 58 9.84 -9.18 -26.16
CA ALA A 58 9.61 -7.91 -25.52
C ALA A 58 10.81 -7.47 -24.65
N ARG A 59 11.06 -6.17 -24.59
CA ARG A 59 12.15 -5.59 -23.79
C ARG A 59 11.78 -5.43 -22.32
N VAL A 60 10.49 -5.25 -22.04
CA VAL A 60 9.93 -5.04 -20.71
C VAL A 60 8.60 -5.77 -20.59
N ALA A 61 8.28 -6.19 -19.38
CA ALA A 61 6.92 -6.56 -18.99
C ALA A 61 6.33 -5.41 -18.15
N VAL A 62 5.10 -5.01 -18.45
CA VAL A 62 4.35 -4.02 -17.67
C VAL A 62 3.15 -4.73 -17.08
N LEU A 63 2.99 -4.63 -15.77
CA LEU A 63 1.85 -5.17 -15.04
C LEU A 63 1.04 -4.00 -14.47
N LEU A 64 -0.25 -3.98 -14.78
CA LEU A 64 -1.20 -3.06 -14.16
C LEU A 64 -1.97 -3.84 -13.10
N SER A 65 -1.92 -3.34 -11.87
CA SER A 65 -2.69 -3.87 -10.76
C SER A 65 -3.49 -2.77 -10.07
N PHE A 66 -4.62 -3.17 -9.50
CA PHE A 66 -5.53 -2.26 -8.81
C PHE A 66 -6.01 -2.89 -7.51
N ASP A 67 -5.93 -2.10 -6.45
CA ASP A 67 -6.48 -2.44 -5.14
C ASP A 67 -7.92 -1.94 -5.07
N VAL A 68 -8.84 -2.84 -4.73
CA VAL A 68 -10.29 -2.57 -4.64
C VAL A 68 -10.70 -2.65 -3.16
N ASP A 69 -10.14 -1.74 -2.38
CA ASP A 69 -10.11 -1.81 -0.91
C ASP A 69 -11.23 -0.99 -0.24
N ASN A 70 -12.32 -0.73 -0.96
CA ASN A 70 -13.42 0.11 -0.50
C ASN A 70 -13.94 -0.35 0.88
N GLU A 71 -14.14 0.64 1.76
CA GLU A 71 -14.52 0.54 3.18
C GLU A 71 -13.53 -0.21 4.08
N THR A 72 -12.84 -1.24 3.59
CA THR A 72 -11.96 -2.11 4.38
C THR A 72 -10.87 -1.34 5.09
N ILE A 73 -10.30 -0.30 4.47
CA ILE A 73 -9.24 0.50 5.11
C ILE A 73 -9.78 1.30 6.31
N ALA A 74 -10.92 1.97 6.18
CA ALA A 74 -11.53 2.69 7.31
C ALA A 74 -11.91 1.74 8.45
N LEU A 75 -12.48 0.58 8.10
CA LEU A 75 -12.83 -0.46 9.07
C LEU A 75 -11.59 -1.03 9.77
N ARG A 76 -10.51 -1.30 9.02
CA ARG A 76 -9.25 -1.85 9.54
C ARG A 76 -8.63 -0.96 10.62
N TYR A 77 -8.66 0.35 10.43
CA TYR A 77 -8.08 1.30 11.38
C TYR A 77 -9.04 1.74 12.48
N GLY A 78 -10.29 1.26 12.47
CA GLY A 78 -11.29 1.65 13.48
C GLY A 78 -11.78 3.09 13.30
N GLU A 79 -11.75 3.62 12.07
CA GLU A 79 -12.12 4.99 11.74
C GLU A 79 -13.33 5.07 10.78
N PRO A 80 -14.48 4.42 11.07
CA PRO A 80 -15.64 4.37 10.18
C PRO A 80 -16.46 5.68 10.21
N THR A 81 -15.81 6.84 10.07
CA THR A 81 -16.52 8.11 10.04
C THR A 81 -17.36 8.23 8.76
N VAL A 82 -18.48 8.94 8.84
CA VAL A 82 -19.38 9.15 7.70
C VAL A 82 -18.64 9.76 6.50
N GLY A 83 -17.79 10.75 6.74
CA GLY A 83 -17.01 11.38 5.68
C GLY A 83 -16.04 10.40 5.01
N TYR A 84 -15.33 9.60 5.80
CA TYR A 84 -14.33 8.67 5.25
C TYR A 84 -14.99 7.52 4.47
N LEU A 85 -16.04 6.93 5.04
CA LEU A 85 -16.82 5.88 4.36
C LEU A 85 -17.49 6.44 3.09
N SER A 86 -18.01 7.67 3.13
CA SER A 86 -18.60 8.30 1.94
C SER A 86 -17.60 8.46 0.80
N GLN A 87 -16.34 8.78 1.09
CA GLN A 87 -15.29 8.84 0.07
C GLN A 87 -14.99 7.44 -0.49
N MET A 88 -14.89 6.44 0.38
CA MET A 88 -14.56 5.05 0.00
C MET A 88 -15.60 4.41 -0.90
N GLN A 89 -16.87 4.74 -0.72
CA GLN A 89 -17.98 4.28 -1.56
C GLN A 89 -17.78 4.60 -3.04
N TYR A 90 -17.01 5.64 -3.38
CA TYR A 90 -16.74 5.98 -4.77
C TYR A 90 -16.03 4.85 -5.52
N GLY A 91 -15.12 4.13 -4.85
CA GLY A 91 -14.34 3.05 -5.47
C GLY A 91 -15.25 1.97 -6.06
N ALA A 92 -16.11 1.39 -5.22
CA ALA A 92 -17.04 0.34 -5.62
C ALA A 92 -18.17 0.84 -6.56
N ARG A 93 -18.68 2.06 -6.33
CA ARG A 93 -19.86 2.57 -7.05
C ARG A 93 -19.56 3.15 -8.42
N VAL A 94 -18.37 3.72 -8.62
CA VAL A 94 -18.05 4.52 -9.82
C VAL A 94 -16.63 4.25 -10.31
N GLY A 95 -15.64 4.23 -9.42
CA GLY A 95 -14.23 4.14 -9.76
C GLY A 95 -13.88 2.86 -10.52
N LEU A 96 -14.24 1.71 -9.95
CA LEU A 96 -13.94 0.38 -10.49
C LEU A 96 -14.43 0.23 -11.93
N ASP A 97 -15.70 0.52 -12.16
CA ASP A 97 -16.36 0.39 -13.46
C ASP A 97 -15.76 1.35 -14.51
N ARG A 98 -15.28 2.54 -14.13
CA ARG A 98 -14.52 3.42 -15.04
C ARG A 98 -13.16 2.83 -15.43
N VAL A 99 -12.42 2.29 -14.46
CA VAL A 99 -11.13 1.66 -14.70
C VAL A 99 -11.28 0.44 -15.60
N VAL A 100 -12.19 -0.47 -15.28
CA VAL A 100 -12.45 -1.69 -16.07
C VAL A 100 -12.85 -1.34 -17.50
N ARG A 101 -13.77 -0.38 -17.70
CA ARG A 101 -14.13 0.08 -19.06
C ARG A 101 -12.95 0.61 -19.86
N LEU A 102 -12.03 1.33 -19.22
CA LEU A 102 -10.85 1.86 -19.90
C LEU A 102 -9.91 0.73 -20.31
N LEU A 103 -9.64 -0.21 -19.42
CA LEU A 103 -8.81 -1.38 -19.70
C LEU A 103 -9.42 -2.22 -20.82
N ASP A 104 -10.72 -2.47 -20.77
CA ASP A 104 -11.47 -3.21 -21.80
C ASP A 104 -11.40 -2.52 -23.16
N LYS A 105 -11.59 -1.19 -23.19
CA LYS A 105 -11.48 -0.39 -24.42
C LYS A 105 -10.14 -0.60 -25.13
N TYR A 106 -9.06 -0.68 -24.37
CA TYR A 106 -7.71 -0.90 -24.90
C TYR A 106 -7.28 -2.37 -24.92
N ARG A 107 -8.16 -3.29 -24.50
CA ARG A 107 -7.89 -4.74 -24.40
C ARG A 107 -6.69 -5.09 -23.52
N ILE A 108 -6.45 -4.30 -22.47
CA ILE A 108 -5.31 -4.46 -21.56
C ILE A 108 -5.69 -5.38 -20.39
N PRO A 109 -5.00 -6.52 -20.19
CA PRO A 109 -5.20 -7.34 -18.99
C PRO A 109 -4.64 -6.64 -17.76
N ALA A 110 -5.25 -6.93 -16.61
CA ALA A 110 -4.86 -6.36 -15.32
C ALA A 110 -5.24 -7.33 -14.20
N THR A 111 -4.57 -7.20 -13.07
CA THR A 111 -4.82 -7.98 -11.85
C THR A 111 -5.50 -7.10 -10.81
N PHE A 112 -6.60 -7.56 -10.23
CA PHE A 112 -7.34 -6.85 -9.19
C PHE A 112 -7.16 -7.56 -7.85
N PHE A 113 -6.70 -6.82 -6.84
CA PHE A 113 -6.59 -7.30 -5.47
C PHE A 113 -7.80 -6.79 -4.70
N ILE A 114 -8.55 -7.71 -4.09
CA ILE A 114 -9.79 -7.36 -3.37
C ILE A 114 -9.73 -7.97 -1.98
N PRO A 115 -9.64 -7.16 -0.92
CA PRO A 115 -9.79 -7.64 0.44
C PRO A 115 -11.13 -8.37 0.59
N SER A 116 -11.13 -9.48 1.34
CA SER A 116 -12.34 -10.28 1.55
C SER A 116 -13.50 -9.48 2.15
N VAL A 117 -13.21 -8.51 3.01
CA VAL A 117 -14.20 -7.58 3.60
C VAL A 117 -14.81 -6.67 2.53
N SER A 118 -14.01 -6.06 1.65
CA SER A 118 -14.51 -5.22 0.54
C SER A 118 -15.42 -6.03 -0.37
N LEU A 119 -15.01 -7.26 -0.71
CA LEU A 119 -15.78 -8.16 -1.56
C LEU A 119 -17.08 -8.61 -0.88
N ALA A 120 -17.07 -8.88 0.42
CA ALA A 120 -18.26 -9.23 1.18
C ALA A 120 -19.28 -8.08 1.24
N ILE A 121 -18.81 -6.84 1.36
CA ILE A 121 -19.66 -5.64 1.38
C ILE A 121 -20.25 -5.36 0.00
N THR A 122 -19.44 -5.45 -1.06
CA THR A 122 -19.90 -5.21 -2.45
C THR A 122 -19.53 -6.38 -3.38
N PRO A 123 -20.29 -7.50 -3.36
CA PRO A 123 -19.99 -8.68 -4.18
C PRO A 123 -20.01 -8.43 -5.68
N SER A 124 -20.83 -7.48 -6.15
CA SER A 124 -20.98 -7.13 -7.57
C SER A 124 -19.71 -6.62 -8.22
N MET A 125 -18.71 -6.18 -7.44
CA MET A 125 -17.39 -5.79 -7.97
C MET A 125 -16.72 -6.95 -8.71
N ALA A 126 -16.88 -8.18 -8.20
CA ALA A 126 -16.33 -9.34 -8.85
C ALA A 126 -16.99 -9.58 -10.22
N ASP A 127 -18.29 -9.32 -10.35
CA ASP A 127 -18.99 -9.47 -11.64
C ASP A 127 -18.53 -8.43 -12.65
N VAL A 128 -18.30 -7.18 -12.23
CA VAL A 128 -17.73 -6.12 -13.08
C VAL A 128 -16.37 -6.56 -13.64
N ILE A 129 -15.46 -7.05 -12.79
CA ILE A 129 -14.12 -7.47 -13.19
C ILE A 129 -14.15 -8.74 -14.05
N LYS A 130 -15.00 -9.72 -13.73
CA LYS A 130 -15.11 -10.99 -14.48
C LYS A 130 -15.71 -10.83 -15.87
N LYS A 131 -16.52 -9.79 -16.09
CA LYS A 131 -17.36 -9.65 -17.28
C LYS A 131 -16.59 -9.79 -18.61
N SER A 132 -15.36 -9.28 -18.70
CA SER A 132 -14.55 -9.35 -19.93
C SER A 132 -13.76 -10.65 -20.06
N GLY A 133 -13.63 -11.43 -19.00
CA GLY A 133 -12.80 -12.64 -18.94
C GLY A 133 -11.29 -12.39 -19.08
N ARG A 134 -10.85 -11.13 -19.04
CA ARG A 134 -9.45 -10.73 -19.27
C ARG A 134 -8.66 -10.51 -17.97
N HIS A 135 -9.37 -10.22 -16.89
CA HIS A 135 -8.77 -9.79 -15.64
C HIS A 135 -8.55 -10.96 -14.69
N GLU A 136 -7.46 -10.87 -13.94
CA GLU A 136 -7.11 -11.81 -12.88
C GLU A 136 -7.54 -11.25 -11.51
N PHE A 137 -7.88 -12.14 -10.58
CA PHE A 137 -7.98 -11.80 -9.16
C PHE A 137 -6.69 -12.22 -8.44
N GLY A 138 -6.01 -11.25 -7.84
CA GLY A 138 -4.88 -11.50 -6.95
C GLY A 138 -5.37 -11.69 -5.51
N VAL A 139 -4.62 -12.49 -4.74
CA VAL A 139 -4.88 -12.80 -3.32
C VAL A 139 -3.70 -12.36 -2.46
#